data_AF-A0A9D5UQD8-F1
#
_entry.id   AF-A0A9D5UQD8-F1
#
_cell.length_a   1.000
_cell.length_b   1.000
_cell.length_c   1.000
_cell.angle_alpha   90.00
_cell.angle_beta   90.00
_cell.angle_gamma   90.00
#
_symmetry.space_group_name_H-M   'P 1'
#
loop_
_entity.id
_entity.type
_entity.pdbx_description
1 polymer ?
#
loop_
_entity_poly.entity_id
_entity_poly.type
_entity_poly.pdbx_seq_one_letter_code
_entity_poly.pdbx_strand_id
1 'polypeptide(L)'
;MAKKSDLLLSKHDLQLPLQHSVVASSKKTGRRLQEVAWRLGFDSLQRDLLNKDFYLPLPTMKTSQLNESFEDFCLWAAKVKNISLPTDVITEKFLEIGYHRQQLTRRLDLVAHLFRYTLERWLLLDRVLFLKQHD
;
A
#
# COMPACT_ATOMS: atom_id res chain seq x y z
N MET A 1 4.42 -19.13 -32.29
CA MET A 1 3.03 -18.74 -31.96
C MET A 1 3.07 -17.76 -30.79
N ALA A 2 3.10 -16.46 -31.07
CA ALA A 2 2.92 -15.40 -30.08
C ALA A 2 1.78 -14.52 -30.59
N LYS A 3 0.54 -14.96 -30.37
CA LYS A 3 -0.64 -14.19 -30.75
C LYS A 3 -1.04 -13.33 -29.55
N LYS A 4 -0.85 -12.02 -29.71
CA LYS A 4 -1.58 -10.91 -29.07
C LYS A 4 -1.81 -11.09 -27.57
N SER A 5 -0.80 -10.70 -26.79
CA SER A 5 -1.07 -10.21 -25.45
C SER A 5 -1.51 -8.75 -25.60
N ASP A 6 -2.80 -8.45 -25.41
CA ASP A 6 -3.35 -7.08 -25.37
C ASP A 6 -2.96 -6.35 -24.06
N LEU A 7 -1.75 -6.62 -23.54
CA LEU A 7 -1.18 -5.93 -22.40
C LEU A 7 -0.61 -4.59 -22.87
N LEU A 8 -1.47 -3.56 -22.81
CA LEU A 8 -1.07 -2.16 -22.98
C LEU A 8 -0.23 -1.73 -21.77
N LEU A 9 1.06 -2.07 -21.79
CA LEU A 9 2.04 -1.59 -20.81
C LEU A 9 2.38 -0.11 -21.11
N SER A 10 2.08 0.77 -20.17
CA SER A 10 2.34 2.21 -20.27
C SER A 10 3.82 2.50 -20.01
N LYS A 11 4.34 3.66 -20.48
CA LYS A 11 5.71 4.12 -20.19
C LYS A 11 6.02 4.22 -18.68
N HIS A 12 5.01 4.32 -17.82
CA HIS A 12 5.18 4.24 -16.37
C HIS A 12 5.47 2.82 -15.86
N ASP A 13 4.98 1.78 -16.53
CA ASP A 13 5.31 0.39 -16.19
C ASP A 13 6.78 0.06 -16.50
N LEU A 14 7.42 0.86 -17.38
CA LEU A 14 8.84 0.79 -17.74
C LEU A 14 9.77 1.57 -16.80
N GLN A 15 9.23 2.38 -15.87
CA GLN A 15 10.03 3.05 -14.85
C GLN A 15 10.00 2.23 -13.57
N LEU A 16 10.85 1.21 -13.50
CA LEU A 16 11.07 0.42 -12.30
C LEU A 16 11.89 1.22 -11.27
N PRO A 17 11.31 1.64 -10.13
CA PRO A 17 12.11 2.16 -9.04
C PRO A 17 12.66 0.97 -8.26
N LEU A 18 13.96 0.72 -8.44
CA LEU A 18 14.77 -0.11 -7.54
C LEU A 18 14.77 0.52 -6.15
N GLN A 19 13.95 0.02 -5.24
CA GLN A 19 14.17 0.21 -3.81
C GLN A 19 13.99 -1.10 -3.06
N HIS A 20 15.00 -1.97 -3.20
CA HIS A 20 15.26 -2.99 -2.19
C HIS A 20 15.73 -2.27 -0.93
N SER A 21 14.82 -1.98 0.01
CA SER A 21 15.21 -1.56 1.36
C SER A 21 15.70 -2.79 2.12
N VAL A 22 16.98 -3.09 1.97
CA VAL A 22 17.67 -4.16 2.69
C VAL A 22 17.99 -3.66 4.11
N VAL A 23 17.43 -4.37 5.11
CA VAL A 23 17.65 -4.25 6.57
C VAL A 23 17.05 -3.03 7.29
N ALA A 24 15.72 -2.96 7.38
CA ALA A 24 15.10 -2.28 8.52
C ALA A 24 15.17 -3.21 9.77
N SER A 25 15.64 -2.68 10.91
CA SER A 25 15.56 -3.37 12.21
C SER A 25 14.14 -3.91 12.46
N SER A 26 14.01 -5.12 13.01
CA SER A 26 12.71 -5.77 13.30
C SER A 26 11.69 -4.85 13.99
N LYS A 27 12.17 -3.98 14.90
CA LYS A 27 11.36 -2.97 15.59
C LYS A 27 10.84 -1.86 14.67
N LYS A 28 11.66 -1.40 13.71
CA LYS A 28 11.24 -0.42 12.68
C LYS A 28 10.23 -1.05 11.71
N THR A 29 10.42 -2.32 11.38
CA THR A 29 9.47 -3.09 10.56
C THR A 29 8.12 -3.24 11.27
N GLY A 30 8.12 -3.66 12.53
CA GLY A 30 6.89 -3.78 13.33
C GLY A 30 6.08 -2.48 13.43
N ARG A 31 6.77 -1.35 13.66
CA ARG A 31 6.12 -0.02 13.69
C ARG A 31 5.51 0.38 12.36
N ARG A 32 6.22 0.16 11.25
CA ARG A 32 5.69 0.43 9.92
C ARG A 32 4.45 -0.43 9.63
N LEU A 33 4.48 -1.69 10.06
CA LEU A 33 3.34 -2.60 9.92
C LEU A 33 2.13 -2.15 10.72
N GLN A 34 2.33 -1.67 11.96
CA GLN A 34 1.28 -1.07 12.78
C GLN A 34 0.74 0.21 12.13
N GLU A 35 1.61 1.08 11.63
CA GLU A 35 1.22 2.31 10.95
C GLU A 35 0.31 2.04 9.75
N VAL A 36 0.69 1.09 8.90
CA VAL A 36 -0.11 0.70 7.72
C VAL A 36 -1.46 0.14 8.16
N ALA A 37 -1.50 -0.71 9.20
CA ALA A 37 -2.75 -1.26 9.71
C ALA A 37 -3.68 -0.16 10.23
N TRP A 38 -3.16 0.79 11.01
CA TRP A 38 -3.95 1.88 11.57
C TRP A 38 -4.48 2.83 10.49
N ARG A 39 -3.66 3.16 9.48
CA ARG A 39 -4.10 3.94 8.31
C ARG A 39 -5.24 3.24 7.56
N LEU A 40 -5.16 1.92 7.36
CA LEU A 40 -6.21 1.13 6.71
C LEU A 40 -7.47 1.00 7.58
N GLY A 41 -7.31 0.93 8.90
CA GLY A 41 -8.43 0.97 9.84
C GLY A 41 -9.18 2.30 9.77
N PHE A 42 -8.45 3.42 9.83
CA PHE A 42 -9.04 4.76 9.69
C PHE A 42 -9.70 4.98 8.32
N ASP A 43 -9.09 4.54 7.22
CA ASP A 43 -9.72 4.57 5.88
C ASP A 43 -11.05 3.80 5.88
N SER A 44 -11.11 2.65 6.55
CA SER A 44 -12.35 1.86 6.65
C SER A 44 -13.43 2.58 7.48
N LEU A 45 -13.05 3.14 8.63
CA LEU A 45 -13.93 3.94 9.49
C LEU A 45 -14.48 5.16 8.76
N GLN A 46 -13.63 5.86 8.04
CA GLN A 46 -13.98 7.06 7.30
C GLN A 46 -14.92 6.76 6.12
N ARG A 47 -14.74 5.63 5.43
CA ARG A 47 -15.66 5.17 4.37
C ARG A 47 -17.03 4.80 4.93
N ASP A 48 -17.06 4.11 6.07
CA ASP A 48 -18.30 3.74 6.77
C ASP A 48 -19.08 5.00 7.20
N LEU A 49 -18.38 6.00 7.74
CA LEU A 49 -18.98 7.27 8.18
C LEU A 49 -19.43 8.19 7.04
N LEU A 50 -18.60 8.37 6.03
CA LEU A 50 -18.88 9.32 4.94
C LEU A 50 -19.70 8.71 3.80
N ASN A 51 -19.91 7.39 3.82
CA ASN A 51 -20.51 6.59 2.75
C ASN A 51 -19.93 6.94 1.35
N LYS A 52 -18.64 7.28 1.35
CA LYS A 52 -17.89 7.80 0.20
C LYS A 52 -16.61 7.02 0.07
N ASP A 53 -16.40 6.45 -1.11
CA ASP A 53 -15.31 5.52 -1.39
C ASP A 53 -14.03 6.22 -1.86
N PHE A 54 -13.73 7.40 -1.30
CA PHE A 54 -12.53 8.16 -1.64
C PHE A 54 -11.42 7.88 -0.64
N TYR A 55 -10.31 7.32 -1.13
CA TYR A 55 -9.09 7.16 -0.36
C TYR A 55 -8.49 8.53 -0.01
N LEU A 56 -8.34 8.82 1.28
CA LEU A 56 -7.76 10.07 1.77
C LEU A 56 -6.33 9.84 2.27
N PRO A 57 -5.31 10.26 1.51
CA PRO A 57 -3.91 10.02 1.89
C PRO A 57 -3.55 10.82 3.13
N LEU A 58 -3.31 10.15 4.27
CA LEU A 58 -2.82 10.81 5.49
C LEU A 58 -1.35 11.25 5.33
N PRO A 59 -0.95 12.43 5.84
CA PRO A 59 0.42 12.91 5.75
C PRO A 59 1.41 12.00 6.49
N THR A 60 2.70 12.23 6.30
CA THR A 60 3.77 11.54 7.03
C THR A 60 3.58 11.76 8.54
N MET A 61 3.50 10.66 9.29
CA MET A 61 3.22 10.68 10.72
C MET A 61 4.47 10.70 11.57
N LYS A 62 4.36 11.27 12.77
CA LYS A 62 5.41 11.19 13.79
C LYS A 62 5.29 9.84 14.49
N THR A 63 6.42 9.19 14.75
CA THR A 63 6.49 7.91 15.45
C THR A 63 5.83 7.93 16.84
N SER A 64 5.71 9.11 17.47
CA SER A 64 5.05 9.27 18.77
C SER A 64 3.56 8.92 18.71
N GLN A 65 2.89 9.19 17.60
CA GLN A 65 1.45 8.95 17.41
C GLN A 65 1.10 7.46 17.33
N LEU A 66 2.09 6.59 17.08
CA LEU A 66 1.91 5.12 17.07
C LEU A 66 2.10 4.49 18.45
N ASN A 67 2.52 5.26 19.45
CA ASN A 67 2.65 4.78 20.83
C ASN A 67 1.37 5.04 21.65
N GLU A 68 0.41 5.80 21.12
CA GLU A 68 -0.87 6.11 21.75
C GLU A 68 -1.90 5.00 21.47
N SER A 69 -3.18 5.21 21.79
CA SER A 69 -4.22 4.28 21.40
C SER A 69 -4.61 4.44 19.92
N PHE A 70 -5.27 3.44 19.34
CA PHE A 70 -5.86 3.57 18.00
C PHE A 70 -6.94 4.68 17.95
N GLU A 71 -7.59 4.94 19.07
CA GLU A 71 -8.59 6.00 19.19
C GLU A 71 -7.96 7.39 19.06
N ASP A 72 -6.88 7.64 19.80
CA ASP A 72 -6.10 8.88 19.72
C ASP A 72 -5.60 9.13 18.29
N PHE A 73 -5.13 8.06 17.63
CA PHE A 73 -4.74 8.11 16.22
C PHE A 73 -5.90 8.53 15.31
N CYS A 74 -7.09 7.95 15.49
CA CYS A 74 -8.26 8.28 14.68
C CYS A 74 -8.72 9.72 14.90
N LEU A 75 -8.73 10.20 16.13
CA LEU A 75 -9.07 11.58 16.47
C LEU A 75 -8.07 12.57 15.85
N TRP A 76 -6.77 12.27 15.93
CA TRP A 76 -5.74 13.06 15.26
C TRP A 76 -5.93 13.06 13.73
N ALA A 77 -6.17 11.89 13.14
CA ALA A 77 -6.34 11.74 11.69
C ALA A 77 -7.58 12.50 11.19
N ALA A 78 -8.67 12.44 11.95
CA ALA A 78 -9.88 13.20 11.70
C ALA A 78 -9.62 14.71 11.71
N LYS A 79 -8.87 15.20 12.71
CA LYS A 79 -8.47 16.61 12.80
C LYS A 79 -7.62 17.05 11.61
N VAL A 80 -6.67 16.23 11.17
CA VAL A 80 -5.84 16.51 9.99
C VAL A 80 -6.66 16.54 8.71
N LYS A 81 -7.70 15.72 8.62
CA LYS A 81 -8.59 15.63 7.46
C LYS A 81 -9.79 16.56 7.53
N ASN A 82 -9.94 17.35 8.59
CA ASN A 82 -11.11 18.18 8.88
C ASN A 82 -12.42 17.38 8.79
N ILE A 83 -12.42 16.15 9.31
CA ILE A 83 -13.59 15.28 9.38
C ILE A 83 -14.08 15.28 10.83
N SER A 84 -15.40 15.39 11.02
CA SER A 84 -16.00 15.16 12.34
C SER A 84 -16.13 13.67 12.57
N LEU A 85 -15.40 13.15 13.56
CA LEU A 85 -15.54 11.77 14.02
C LEU A 85 -16.14 11.78 15.44
N PRO A 86 -17.31 11.18 15.66
CA PRO A 86 -17.79 10.90 16.99
C PRO A 86 -16.96 9.78 17.60
N THR A 87 -16.51 9.95 18.84
CA THR A 87 -15.66 8.99 19.54
C THR A 87 -16.33 7.61 19.64
N ASP A 88 -17.65 7.57 19.81
CA ASP A 88 -18.44 6.33 19.92
C ASP A 88 -18.37 5.42 18.68
N VAL A 89 -17.99 5.98 17.51
CA VAL A 89 -17.87 5.21 16.26
C VAL A 89 -16.48 4.58 16.13
N ILE A 90 -15.49 5.07 16.89
CA ILE A 90 -14.14 4.53 16.90
C ILE A 90 -14.11 3.24 17.70
N THR A 91 -14.45 2.15 17.01
CA THR A 91 -14.52 0.80 17.60
C THR A 91 -13.30 -0.03 17.24
N GLU A 92 -12.95 -0.97 18.12
CA GLU A 92 -11.84 -1.91 17.90
C GLU A 92 -12.01 -2.77 16.63
N LYS A 93 -13.26 -2.95 16.16
CA LYS A 93 -13.56 -3.57 14.86
C LYS A 93 -12.77 -2.95 13.70
N PHE A 94 -12.61 -1.62 13.67
CA PHE A 94 -11.87 -0.96 12.59
C PHE A 94 -10.37 -1.19 12.69
N LEU A 95 -9.84 -1.39 13.90
CA LEU A 95 -8.46 -1.80 14.10
C LEU A 95 -8.23 -3.21 13.53
N GLU A 96 -9.12 -4.15 13.82
CA GLU A 96 -9.06 -5.52 13.26
C GLU A 96 -9.13 -5.53 11.73
N ILE A 97 -10.06 -4.76 11.16
CA ILE A 97 -10.17 -4.60 9.69
C ILE A 97 -8.85 -4.05 9.13
N GLY A 98 -8.26 -3.06 9.79
CA GLY A 98 -6.97 -2.48 9.41
C GLY A 98 -5.86 -3.53 9.35
N TYR A 99 -5.73 -4.37 10.38
CA TYR A 99 -4.76 -5.46 10.40
C TYR A 99 -5.03 -6.52 9.33
N HIS A 100 -6.28 -6.90 9.13
CA HIS A 100 -6.66 -7.87 8.10
C HIS A 100 -6.32 -7.36 6.69
N ARG A 101 -6.69 -6.12 6.38
CA ARG A 101 -6.35 -5.47 5.09
C ARG A 101 -4.84 -5.38 4.91
N GLN A 102 -4.12 -5.00 5.96
CA GLN A 102 -2.66 -4.92 5.91
C GLN A 102 -2.00 -6.28 5.65
N GLN A 103 -2.53 -7.37 6.22
CA GLN A 103 -2.03 -8.72 5.96
C GLN A 103 -2.31 -9.14 4.52
N LEU A 104 -3.51 -8.82 4.01
CA LEU A 104 -3.89 -9.10 2.62
C LEU A 104 -2.98 -8.37 1.64
N THR A 105 -2.78 -7.05 1.81
CA THR A 105 -1.89 -6.25 0.96
C THR A 105 -0.49 -6.85 0.94
N ARG A 106 0.06 -7.25 2.09
CA ARG A 106 1.39 -7.89 2.15
C ARG A 106 1.45 -9.22 1.40
N ARG A 107 0.40 -10.05 1.49
CA ARG A 107 0.34 -11.30 0.72
C ARG A 107 0.31 -11.02 -0.77
N LEU A 108 -0.48 -10.04 -1.21
CA LEU A 108 -0.54 -9.62 -2.61
C LEU A 108 0.79 -9.05 -3.08
N ASP A 109 1.44 -8.22 -2.27
CA ASP A 109 2.76 -7.65 -2.57
C ASP A 109 3.81 -8.75 -2.74
N LEU A 110 3.80 -9.80 -1.89
CA LEU A 110 4.70 -10.95 -2.02
C LEU A 110 4.51 -11.67 -3.36
N VAL A 111 3.26 -11.91 -3.74
CA VAL A 111 2.93 -12.54 -5.02
C VAL A 111 3.38 -11.64 -6.17
N ALA A 112 3.07 -10.34 -6.12
CA ALA A 112 3.47 -9.37 -7.13
C ALA A 112 5.00 -9.29 -7.27
N HIS A 113 5.73 -9.32 -6.15
CA HIS A 113 7.20 -9.33 -6.15
C HIS A 113 7.78 -10.60 -6.77
N LEU A 114 7.17 -11.77 -6.54
CA LEU A 114 7.61 -13.03 -7.14
C LEU A 114 7.52 -12.99 -8.67
N PHE A 115 6.40 -12.49 -9.20
CA PHE A 115 6.17 -12.42 -10.64
C PHE A 115 6.90 -11.25 -11.32
N ARG A 116 7.25 -10.20 -10.57
CA ARG A 116 7.97 -9.03 -11.09
C ARG A 116 9.27 -9.43 -11.78
N TYR A 117 10.09 -10.26 -11.13
CA TYR A 117 11.37 -10.69 -11.69
C TYR A 117 11.21 -11.48 -12.99
N THR A 118 10.19 -12.34 -13.07
CA THR A 118 9.89 -13.12 -14.28
C THR A 118 9.45 -12.22 -15.43
N LEU A 119 8.58 -11.23 -15.14
CA LEU A 119 8.12 -10.26 -16.14
C LEU A 119 9.25 -9.34 -16.60
N GLU A 120 10.09 -8.86 -15.69
CA GLU A 120 11.28 -8.05 -16.03
C GLU A 120 12.22 -8.82 -16.96
N ARG A 121 12.51 -10.09 -16.66
CA ARG A 121 13.39 -10.91 -17.49
C ARG A 121 12.78 -11.20 -18.86
N TRP A 122 11.48 -11.43 -18.93
CA TRP A 122 10.77 -11.61 -20.19
C TRP A 122 10.83 -10.33 -21.06
N LEU A 123 10.56 -9.17 -20.47
CA LEU A 123 10.65 -7.87 -21.16
C LEU A 123 12.07 -7.54 -21.64
N LEU A 124 13.10 -7.89 -20.86
CA LEU A 124 14.50 -7.72 -21.27
C LEU A 124 14.85 -8.58 -22.49
N LEU A 125 14.39 -9.85 -22.52
CA LEU A 125 14.59 -10.74 -23.66
C LEU A 125 13.87 -10.23 -24.91
N ASP A 126 12.63 -9.79 -24.76
CA ASP A 126 11.85 -9.20 -25.86
C ASP A 126 12.56 -7.97 -26.46
N ARG A 127 13.10 -7.09 -25.60
CA ARG A 127 13.90 -5.94 -26.03
C ARG A 127 15.18 -6.33 -26.76
N VAL A 128 15.89 -7.37 -26.32
CA VAL A 128 17.08 -7.88 -27.03
C VAL A 128 16.71 -8.42 -28.41
N LEU A 129 15.60 -9.14 -28.52
CA LEU A 129 15.11 -9.66 -29.81
C LEU A 129 14.69 -8.52 -30.74
N PHE A 130 14.01 -7.49 -30.24
CA PHE A 130 13.66 -6.32 -31.01
C PHE A 130 14.89 -5.57 -31.56
N LEU A 131 15.93 -5.40 -30.73
CA LEU A 131 17.18 -4.76 -31.13
C LEU A 131 17.93 -5.59 -32.20
N LYS A 132 17.96 -6.92 -32.07
CA LYS A 132 18.54 -7.82 -33.08
C LYS A 132 17.80 -7.85 -34.42
N GLN A 133 16.54 -7.44 -34.46
CA GLN A 133 15.75 -7.36 -35.70
C GLN A 133 15.91 -6.01 -36.43
N HIS A 134 16.50 -5.01 -35.76
CA HIS A 134 16.77 -3.68 -36.32
C HIS A 134 18.27 -3.42 -36.55
N ASP A 135 19.11 -4.45 -36.43
CA ASP A 135 20.46 -4.53 -37.03
C ASP A 135 20.38 -5.37 -38.32
#